data_AF-A0A840A1M4-F1
#
_entry.id   AF-A0A840A1M4-F1
#
_cell.length_a   1.000
_cell.length_b   1.000
_cell.length_c   1.000
_cell.angle_alpha   90.00
_cell.angle_beta   90.00
_cell.angle_gamma   90.00
#
_symmetry.space_group_name_H-M   'P 1'
#
loop_
_entity.id
_entity.type
_entity.pdbx_description
1 polymer ?
#
loop_
_entity_poly.entity_id
_entity_poly.type
_entity_poly.pdbx_seq_one_letter_code
_entity_poly.pdbx_strand_id
1 'polypeptide(L)'
;MRALAALGLAAAVLAACSPGAPKGVDKAILDEAVSRAIGDPGTCVLIAEGGRTVYQYGTHMVCGRSLPTCDGQGAQTLEQLLKATPATGDRKTASCRSNPEGTRIVAWASGPVEGRPGMTYAAVMEANEAPPGIVIADKLTSAFARAGLGPK
;
A
#
# COMPACT_ATOMS: atom_id res chain seq x y z
N MET A 1 -14.56 -41.66 38.05
CA MET A 1 -13.54 -40.61 38.10
C MET A 1 -12.33 -41.01 37.26
N ARG A 2 -12.27 -40.57 36.00
CA ARG A 2 -11.07 -40.60 35.14
C ARG A 2 -11.15 -39.40 34.20
N ALA A 3 -10.82 -38.23 34.74
CA ALA A 3 -10.57 -37.02 33.99
C ALA A 3 -9.07 -36.73 34.06
N LEU A 4 -8.55 -36.02 33.05
CA LEU A 4 -7.18 -35.52 32.87
C LEU A 4 -6.34 -36.30 31.85
N ALA A 5 -6.51 -35.96 30.57
CA ALA A 5 -5.43 -35.88 29.59
C ALA A 5 -5.96 -35.26 28.27
N ALA A 6 -6.22 -33.95 28.25
CA ALA A 6 -6.43 -33.21 26.99
C ALA A 6 -6.28 -31.71 27.23
N LEU A 7 -5.07 -31.25 27.54
CA LEU A 7 -4.74 -29.82 27.48
C LEU A 7 -3.33 -29.68 26.93
N GLY A 8 -3.23 -29.22 25.68
CA GLY A 8 -1.98 -28.83 25.07
C GLY A 8 -1.97 -29.13 23.58
N LEU A 9 -2.46 -28.19 22.77
CA LEU A 9 -1.92 -27.76 21.47
C LEU A 9 -2.95 -26.84 20.78
N ALA A 10 -3.06 -25.59 21.23
CA ALA A 10 -3.85 -24.58 20.54
C ALA A 10 -3.23 -23.18 20.73
N ALA A 11 -2.02 -22.96 20.22
CA ALA A 11 -1.36 -21.65 20.32
C ALA A 11 -0.37 -21.37 19.16
N ALA A 12 -0.79 -21.52 17.89
CA ALA A 12 0.11 -21.18 16.77
C ALA A 12 -0.56 -20.81 15.41
N VAL A 13 -1.77 -20.22 15.35
CA VAL A 13 -2.44 -19.97 14.04
C VAL A 13 -2.74 -18.49 13.72
N LEU A 14 -2.27 -17.52 14.50
CA LEU A 14 -2.61 -16.10 14.27
C LEU A 14 -1.63 -15.32 13.38
N ALA A 15 -0.54 -15.92 12.88
CA ALA A 15 0.49 -15.18 12.13
C ALA A 15 0.32 -15.20 10.58
N ALA A 16 -0.72 -15.85 10.05
CA ALA A 16 -0.79 -16.16 8.61
C ALA A 16 -1.63 -15.21 7.73
N CYS A 17 -2.18 -14.11 8.28
CA CYS A 17 -3.15 -13.28 7.54
C CYS A 17 -2.61 -11.96 6.97
N SER A 18 -1.32 -11.66 7.06
CA SER A 18 -0.76 -10.45 6.42
C SER A 18 -0.31 -10.76 5.00
N PRO A 19 -0.62 -9.90 3.99
CA PRO A 19 -0.06 -10.03 2.66
C PRO A 19 1.48 -10.14 2.72
N GLY A 20 2.02 -11.07 1.94
CA GLY A 20 3.46 -11.30 1.85
C GLY A 20 4.18 -10.24 1.01
N ALA A 21 5.14 -10.68 0.21
CA ALA A 21 5.74 -9.87 -0.86
C ALA A 21 5.47 -10.52 -2.22
N PRO A 22 5.61 -9.77 -3.33
CA PRO A 22 5.52 -10.34 -4.66
C PRO A 22 6.55 -11.46 -4.86
N LYS A 23 6.26 -12.40 -5.78
CA LYS A 23 7.16 -13.54 -6.02
C LYS A 23 8.58 -13.08 -6.38
N GLY A 24 9.58 -13.66 -5.72
CA GLY A 24 11.00 -13.35 -5.97
C GLY A 24 11.46 -12.01 -5.40
N VAL A 25 10.67 -11.36 -4.54
CA VAL A 25 11.02 -10.12 -3.85
C VAL A 25 11.07 -10.38 -2.35
N ASP A 26 12.14 -9.92 -1.71
CA ASP A 26 12.26 -9.99 -0.25
C ASP A 26 11.37 -8.92 0.39
N LYS A 27 10.48 -9.35 1.31
CA LYS A 27 9.54 -8.44 1.96
C LYS A 27 10.25 -7.39 2.83
N ALA A 28 11.28 -7.77 3.57
CA ALA A 28 11.97 -6.85 4.47
C ALA A 28 12.72 -5.78 3.68
N ILE A 29 13.34 -6.15 2.56
CA ILE A 29 13.98 -5.18 1.65
C ILE A 29 12.96 -4.22 1.05
N LEU A 30 11.79 -4.73 0.63
CA LEU A 30 10.72 -3.89 0.09
C LEU A 30 10.13 -2.94 1.16
N ASP A 31 9.87 -3.44 2.36
CA ASP A 31 9.38 -2.65 3.48
C ASP A 31 10.37 -1.53 3.85
N GLU A 32 11.66 -1.83 3.93
CA GLU A 32 12.71 -0.85 4.20
C GLU A 32 12.82 0.18 3.06
N ALA A 33 12.73 -0.25 1.81
CA ALA A 33 12.79 0.65 0.66
C ALA A 33 11.60 1.62 0.62
N VAL A 34 10.39 1.15 0.93
CA VAL A 34 9.18 1.97 1.02
C VAL A 34 9.26 2.90 2.24
N SER A 35 9.66 2.39 3.40
CA SER A 35 9.83 3.16 4.63
C SER A 35 10.80 4.31 4.46
N ARG A 36 11.95 4.06 3.83
CA ARG A 36 12.94 5.11 3.53
C ARG A 36 12.42 6.16 2.55
N ALA A 37 11.59 5.75 1.60
CA ALA A 37 11.10 6.63 0.54
C ALA A 37 9.97 7.56 1.05
N ILE A 38 8.97 6.97 1.71
CA ILE A 38 7.71 7.63 2.09
C ILE A 38 7.18 7.13 3.45
N GLY A 39 8.04 6.70 4.36
CA GLY A 39 7.64 6.21 5.68
C GLY A 39 7.03 7.32 6.54
N ASP A 40 5.73 7.21 6.80
CA ASP A 40 4.97 8.05 7.72
C ASP A 40 3.83 7.21 8.33
N PRO A 41 3.38 7.48 9.59
CA PRO A 41 2.27 6.74 10.20
C PRO A 41 0.96 6.77 9.42
N GLY A 42 0.75 7.79 8.57
CA GLY A 42 -0.40 7.93 7.69
C GLY A 42 -0.20 7.36 6.28
N THR A 43 0.88 6.60 6.04
CA THR A 43 1.18 6.00 4.73
C THR A 43 0.67 4.56 4.62
N CYS A 44 0.06 4.24 3.49
CA CYS A 44 -0.16 2.86 3.06
C CYS A 44 0.22 2.68 1.57
N VAL A 45 0.78 1.52 1.25
CA VAL A 45 1.07 1.08 -0.12
C VAL A 45 0.53 -0.32 -0.30
N LEU A 46 -0.20 -0.56 -1.39
CA LEU A 46 -0.64 -1.88 -1.82
C LEU A 46 -0.05 -2.19 -3.20
N ILE A 47 0.30 -3.46 -3.42
CA ILE A 47 0.64 -3.98 -4.75
C ILE A 47 -0.29 -5.15 -5.05
N ALA A 48 -0.85 -5.19 -6.24
CA ALA A 48 -1.66 -6.29 -6.74
C ALA A 48 -1.02 -6.97 -7.95
N GLU A 49 -1.23 -8.28 -8.05
CA GLU A 49 -0.88 -9.11 -9.20
C GLU A 49 -2.06 -10.04 -9.48
N GLY A 50 -2.52 -10.09 -10.74
CA GLY A 50 -3.69 -10.90 -11.11
C GLY A 50 -4.98 -10.52 -10.34
N GLY A 51 -5.13 -9.24 -9.98
CA GLY A 51 -6.30 -8.74 -9.25
C GLY A 51 -6.30 -9.06 -7.74
N ARG A 52 -5.22 -9.62 -7.20
CA ARG A 52 -5.08 -9.93 -5.78
C ARG A 52 -3.97 -9.10 -5.16
N THR A 53 -4.21 -8.54 -3.98
CA THR A 53 -3.17 -7.86 -3.19
C THR A 53 -2.11 -8.87 -2.76
N VAL A 54 -0.87 -8.62 -3.15
CA VAL A 54 0.31 -9.45 -2.84
C VAL A 54 1.28 -8.79 -1.87
N TYR A 55 1.09 -7.49 -1.59
CA TYR A 55 1.91 -6.73 -0.68
C TYR A 55 1.10 -5.61 -0.02
N GLN A 56 1.43 -5.35 1.24
CA GLN A 56 0.96 -4.19 1.98
C GLN A 56 2.11 -3.59 2.81
N TYR A 57 2.30 -2.29 2.68
CA TYR A 57 3.03 -1.44 3.62
C TYR A 57 2.03 -0.63 4.44
N GLY A 58 2.30 -0.46 5.73
CA GLY A 58 1.39 0.21 6.66
C GLY A 58 0.39 -0.74 7.32
N THR A 59 -0.34 -0.22 8.30
CA THR A 59 -1.29 -1.03 9.07
C THR A 59 -2.63 -1.15 8.35
N HIS A 60 -3.39 -2.21 8.64
CA HIS A 60 -4.73 -2.40 8.10
C HIS A 60 -5.64 -1.18 8.36
N MET A 61 -5.50 -0.54 9.53
CA MET A 61 -6.26 0.67 9.87
C MET A 61 -5.96 1.85 8.96
N VAL A 62 -4.69 2.04 8.56
CA VAL A 62 -4.28 3.14 7.66
C VAL A 62 -4.72 2.83 6.23
N CYS A 63 -4.54 1.59 5.78
CA CYS A 63 -4.91 1.15 4.43
C CYS A 63 -6.42 1.13 4.17
N GLY A 64 -7.22 0.87 5.22
CA GLY A 64 -8.67 0.81 5.15
C GLY A 64 -9.37 2.17 5.26
N ARG A 65 -8.64 3.28 5.38
CA ARG A 65 -9.24 4.61 5.52
C ARG A 65 -9.96 5.00 4.23
N SER A 66 -11.14 5.59 4.41
CA SER A 66 -11.85 6.32 3.36
C SER A 66 -11.39 7.78 3.38
N LEU A 67 -10.80 8.24 2.28
CA LEU A 67 -10.18 9.56 2.16
C LEU A 67 -10.67 10.25 0.87
N PRO A 68 -10.67 11.59 0.78
CA PRO A 68 -11.17 12.30 -0.39
C PRO A 68 -10.46 11.90 -1.69
N THR A 69 -11.20 11.83 -2.80
CA THR A 69 -10.64 11.41 -4.11
C THR A 69 -9.76 12.47 -4.78
N CYS A 70 -9.90 13.74 -4.36
CA CYS A 70 -9.17 14.90 -4.87
C CYS A 70 -9.42 15.28 -6.34
N ASP A 71 -10.34 14.61 -7.03
CA ASP A 71 -10.81 14.91 -8.39
C ASP A 71 -12.29 15.37 -8.44
N GLY A 72 -12.96 15.46 -7.29
CA GLY A 72 -14.37 15.84 -7.20
C GLY A 72 -14.97 15.65 -5.80
N GLN A 73 -16.27 15.38 -5.73
CA GLN A 73 -16.97 15.00 -4.50
C GLN A 73 -16.92 13.48 -4.31
N GLY A 74 -16.37 13.04 -3.19
CA GLY A 74 -16.37 11.62 -2.83
C GLY A 74 -15.19 11.28 -1.94
N ALA A 75 -15.26 10.07 -1.40
CA ALA A 75 -14.15 9.44 -0.69
C ALA A 75 -13.95 8.03 -1.22
N GLN A 76 -12.71 7.57 -1.21
CA GLN A 76 -12.35 6.23 -1.62
C GLN A 76 -11.36 5.60 -0.65
N THR A 77 -11.33 4.27 -0.62
CA THR A 77 -10.28 3.50 0.03
C THR A 77 -9.12 3.22 -0.93
N LEU A 78 -7.97 2.85 -0.37
CA LEU A 78 -6.82 2.48 -1.19
C LEU A 78 -7.08 1.21 -2.03
N GLU A 79 -7.86 0.28 -1.52
CA GLU A 79 -8.26 -0.94 -2.24
C GLU A 79 -9.15 -0.63 -3.45
N GLN A 80 -10.07 0.35 -3.31
CA GLN A 80 -10.89 0.82 -4.42
C GLN A 80 -10.02 1.46 -5.51
N LEU A 81 -9.05 2.29 -5.12
CA LEU A 81 -8.09 2.88 -6.05
C LEU A 81 -7.26 1.79 -6.76
N LEU A 82 -6.73 0.81 -6.02
CA LEU A 82 -5.94 -0.29 -6.57
C LEU A 82 -6.75 -1.11 -7.59
N LYS A 83 -8.01 -1.43 -7.27
CA LYS A 83 -8.91 -2.17 -8.16
C LYS A 83 -9.24 -1.41 -9.45
N ALA A 84 -9.35 -0.09 -9.38
CA ALA A 84 -9.61 0.78 -10.53
C ALA A 84 -8.33 1.11 -11.34
N THR A 85 -7.16 0.73 -10.85
CA THR A 85 -5.88 1.06 -11.48
C THR A 85 -5.61 0.10 -12.64
N PRO A 86 -5.44 0.62 -13.88
CA PRO A 86 -5.13 -0.22 -15.02
C PRO A 86 -3.70 -0.77 -14.92
N ALA A 87 -3.48 -1.97 -15.46
CA ALA A 87 -2.15 -2.61 -15.51
C ALA A 87 -1.22 -2.02 -16.60
N THR A 88 -1.70 -1.05 -17.37
CA THR A 88 -0.99 -0.37 -18.45
C THR A 88 -1.40 1.11 -18.48
N GLY A 89 -0.54 1.95 -19.07
CA GLY A 89 -0.76 3.39 -19.19
C GLY A 89 -0.08 4.20 -18.08
N ASP A 90 -0.46 5.47 -17.98
CA ASP A 90 0.19 6.44 -17.10
C ASP A 90 -0.23 6.29 -15.65
N ARG A 91 0.68 6.70 -14.76
CA ARG A 91 0.40 6.81 -13.32
C ARG A 91 -0.65 7.88 -13.07
N LYS A 92 -1.59 7.60 -12.18
CA LYS A 92 -2.58 8.57 -11.68
C LYS A 92 -2.11 9.10 -10.34
N THR A 93 -2.16 10.42 -10.18
CA THR A 93 -1.77 11.07 -8.93
C THR A 93 -2.74 12.19 -8.62
N ALA A 94 -3.03 12.40 -7.33
CA ALA A 94 -3.90 13.47 -6.88
C ALA A 94 -3.51 13.89 -5.46
N SER A 95 -3.75 15.14 -5.09
CA SER A 95 -3.51 15.63 -3.73
C SER A 95 -4.47 16.76 -3.39
N CYS A 96 -4.98 16.77 -2.16
CA CYS A 96 -5.91 17.78 -1.68
C CYS A 96 -5.95 17.81 -0.15
N ARG A 97 -6.67 18.77 0.42
CA ARG A 97 -6.96 18.79 1.86
C ARG A 97 -7.90 17.64 2.21
N SER A 98 -7.57 16.88 3.25
CA SER A 98 -8.36 15.71 3.65
C SER A 98 -9.36 16.00 4.76
N ASN A 99 -9.24 17.14 5.45
CA ASN A 99 -10.11 17.54 6.55
C ASN A 99 -10.64 18.98 6.40
N PRO A 100 -11.79 19.31 7.03
CA PRO A 100 -12.40 20.63 6.94
C PRO A 100 -11.50 21.76 7.46
N GLU A 101 -10.66 21.47 8.46
CA GLU A 101 -9.75 22.46 9.05
C GLU A 101 -8.56 22.78 8.13
N GLY A 102 -8.39 22.02 7.04
CA GLY A 102 -7.32 22.25 6.06
C GLY A 102 -5.91 21.96 6.59
N THR A 103 -5.78 21.30 7.74
CA THR A 103 -4.48 21.01 8.37
C THR A 103 -3.83 19.73 7.86
N ARG A 104 -4.61 18.85 7.23
CA ARG A 104 -4.16 17.55 6.72
C ARG A 104 -4.21 17.54 5.19
N ILE A 105 -3.22 16.93 4.58
CA ILE A 105 -3.10 16.72 3.14
C ILE A 105 -3.15 15.22 2.91
N VAL A 106 -4.01 14.79 1.99
CA VAL A 106 -3.94 13.45 1.41
C VAL A 106 -3.28 13.54 0.04
N ALA A 107 -2.39 12.59 -0.23
CA ALA A 107 -1.75 12.41 -1.51
C ALA A 107 -1.91 10.95 -1.97
N TRP A 108 -2.41 10.78 -3.19
CA TRP A 108 -2.65 9.51 -3.86
C TRP A 108 -1.69 9.31 -5.01
N ALA A 109 -1.25 8.07 -5.20
CA ALA A 109 -0.52 7.64 -6.39
C ALA A 109 -0.92 6.21 -6.76
N SER A 110 -1.21 5.94 -8.02
CA SER A 110 -1.43 4.57 -8.50
C SER A 110 -0.99 4.39 -9.94
N GLY A 111 -0.68 3.16 -10.33
CA GLY A 111 -0.28 2.84 -11.69
C GLY A 111 0.30 1.44 -11.82
N PRO A 112 0.80 1.08 -13.02
CA PRO A 112 1.57 -0.14 -13.20
C PRO A 112 2.89 -0.09 -12.43
N VAL A 113 3.38 -1.26 -12.01
CA VAL A 113 4.75 -1.40 -11.51
C VAL A 113 5.69 -1.57 -12.71
N GLU A 114 6.63 -0.64 -12.87
CA GLU A 114 7.56 -0.63 -14.01
C GLU A 114 8.39 -1.91 -14.07
N GLY A 115 8.50 -2.51 -15.26
CA GLY A 115 9.23 -3.77 -15.46
C GLY A 115 8.51 -5.03 -14.94
N ARG A 116 7.27 -4.90 -14.45
CA ARG A 116 6.43 -6.02 -13.97
C ARG A 116 5.05 -6.00 -14.67
N PRO A 117 4.93 -6.59 -15.87
CA PRO A 117 3.66 -6.65 -16.59
C PRO A 117 2.55 -7.28 -15.76
N GLY A 118 1.37 -6.67 -15.73
CA GLY A 118 0.21 -7.19 -14.99
C GLY A 118 0.22 -6.90 -13.48
N MET A 119 1.24 -6.19 -12.98
CA MET A 119 1.34 -5.76 -11.59
C MET A 119 1.01 -4.27 -11.47
N THR A 120 0.16 -3.92 -10.49
CA THR A 120 -0.23 -2.55 -10.20
C THR A 120 0.06 -2.21 -8.76
N TYR A 121 0.21 -0.92 -8.47
CA TYR A 121 0.30 -0.40 -7.12
C TYR A 121 -0.70 0.72 -6.90
N ALA A 122 -1.04 0.93 -5.64
CA ALA A 122 -1.70 2.12 -5.16
C ALA A 122 -1.04 2.52 -3.84
N ALA A 123 -0.88 3.82 -3.63
CA ALA A 123 -0.35 4.40 -2.41
C ALA A 123 -1.19 5.60 -1.98
N VAL A 124 -1.28 5.76 -0.67
CA VAL A 124 -1.84 6.94 -0.02
C VAL A 124 -0.95 7.37 1.12
N MET A 125 -0.82 8.68 1.29
CA MET A 125 -0.28 9.28 2.50
C MET A 125 -1.23 10.39 2.95
N GLU A 126 -1.64 10.34 4.21
CA GLU A 126 -2.27 11.49 4.85
C GLU A 126 -1.41 12.02 6.00
N ALA A 127 -0.91 13.24 5.86
CA ALA A 127 -0.03 13.88 6.84
C ALA A 127 -0.29 15.40 6.90
N ASN A 128 0.31 16.09 7.87
CA ASN A 128 0.23 17.56 7.90
C ASN A 128 0.95 18.19 6.70
N GLU A 129 2.05 17.54 6.27
CA GLU A 129 2.91 17.95 5.16
C GLU A 129 3.18 16.78 4.21
N ALA A 130 2.11 16.14 3.72
CA ALA A 130 2.27 15.07 2.73
C ALA A 130 2.84 15.67 1.42
N PRO A 131 3.89 15.07 0.83
CA PRO A 131 4.35 15.49 -0.49
C PRO A 131 3.27 15.20 -1.53
N PRO A 132 3.22 15.95 -2.65
CA PRO A 132 2.26 15.71 -3.71
C PRO A 132 2.34 14.27 -4.26
N GLY A 133 1.21 13.75 -4.73
CA GLY A 133 1.10 12.37 -5.22
C GLY A 133 2.12 12.01 -6.30
N ILE A 134 2.49 12.96 -7.16
CA ILE A 134 3.56 12.78 -8.16
C ILE A 134 4.93 12.50 -7.52
N VAL A 135 5.26 13.19 -6.44
CA VAL A 135 6.50 12.96 -5.70
C VAL A 135 6.48 11.61 -5.00
N ILE A 136 5.33 11.19 -4.44
CA ILE A 136 5.15 9.85 -3.89
C ILE A 136 5.37 8.79 -4.97
N ALA A 137 4.77 8.98 -6.15
CA ALA A 137 4.91 8.05 -7.27
C ALA A 137 6.38 7.89 -7.69
N ASP A 138 7.14 8.97 -7.84
CA ASP A 138 8.55 8.92 -8.25
C ASP A 138 9.45 8.26 -7.20
N LYS A 139 9.18 8.56 -5.92
CA LYS A 139 9.86 7.92 -4.78
C LYS A 139 9.59 6.42 -4.74
N LEU A 140 8.36 6.00 -5.03
CA LEU A 140 7.97 4.59 -5.08
C LEU A 140 8.57 3.86 -6.28
N THR A 141 8.61 4.45 -7.48
CA THR A 141 9.34 3.89 -8.62
C THR A 141 10.77 3.55 -8.22
N SER A 142 11.46 4.49 -7.58
CA SER A 142 12.82 4.29 -7.09
C SER A 142 12.92 3.22 -5.99
N ALA A 143 11.95 3.15 -5.08
CA ALA A 143 11.91 2.15 -4.01
C ALA A 143 11.69 0.74 -4.56
N PHE A 144 10.75 0.58 -5.49
CA PHE A 144 10.48 -0.69 -6.15
C PHE A 144 11.69 -1.18 -6.94
N ALA A 145 12.37 -0.30 -7.68
CA ALA A 145 13.61 -0.66 -8.37
C ALA A 145 14.68 -1.19 -7.40
N ARG A 146 14.93 -0.49 -6.29
CA ARG A 146 15.88 -0.94 -5.25
C ARG A 146 15.51 -2.27 -4.61
N ALA A 147 14.21 -2.56 -4.48
CA ALA A 147 13.70 -3.81 -3.93
C ALA A 147 13.60 -4.95 -4.96
N GLY A 148 14.09 -4.75 -6.20
CA GLY A 148 14.07 -5.75 -7.25
C GLY A 148 12.74 -5.91 -7.98
N LEU A 149 11.79 -4.97 -7.79
CA LEU A 149 10.52 -4.87 -8.52
C LEU A 149 10.59 -4.03 -9.80
N GLY A 150 11.70 -3.31 -10.05
CA GLY A 150 11.89 -2.53 -11.27
C GLY A 150 12.29 -3.36 -12.50
N PRO A 151 12.48 -2.70 -13.66
CA PRO A 151 13.09 -3.33 -14.82
C PRO A 151 14.46 -3.92 -14.44
N LYS A 152 14.70 -5.15 -14.89
CA LYS A 152 16.01 -5.80 -14.78
C LYS A 152 16.96 -5.28 -15.85
#